data_AF-A0A7L1I8F1-F1
#
_entry.id   AF-A0A7L1I8F1-F1
#
_cell.length_a   1.000
_cell.length_b   1.000
_cell.length_c   1.000
_cell.angle_alpha   90.00
_cell.angle_beta   90.00
_cell.angle_gamma   90.00
#
_symmetry.space_group_name_H-M   'P 1'
#
loop_
_entity.id
_entity.type
_entity.pdbx_description
1 polymer ?
#
loop_
_entity_poly.entity_id
_entity_poly.type
_entity_poly.pdbx_seq_one_letter_code
_entity_poly.pdbx_strand_id
1 'polypeptide(L)'
;PACGRRSGGSKRQVVLFILCVCVCQSRAETLRYSLAEEMERDSFVANIANDLGVPPSQLAARKARVESERNEQLFRLNQNTGVLTAKESLDREEICPQRETCT
;
A
#
# COMPACT_ATOMS: atom_id res chain seq x y z
N PRO A 1 -43.40 11.77 40.57
CA PRO A 1 -42.40 12.69 39.96
C PRO A 1 -41.19 11.90 39.43
N ALA A 2 -40.94 11.98 38.13
CA ALA A 2 -40.11 11.07 37.36
C ALA A 2 -38.60 11.16 37.68
N CYS A 3 -37.98 9.99 37.81
CA CYS A 3 -36.54 9.82 37.86
C CYS A 3 -35.92 10.15 36.49
N GLY A 4 -35.00 11.11 36.46
CA GLY A 4 -34.26 11.48 35.26
C GLY A 4 -33.32 10.36 34.81
N ARG A 5 -33.26 10.11 33.50
CA ARG A 5 -32.13 9.45 32.85
C ARG A 5 -31.58 10.35 31.77
N ARG A 6 -30.40 10.91 32.01
CA ARG A 6 -29.57 11.58 31.00
C ARG A 6 -29.15 10.52 29.97
N SER A 7 -29.78 10.52 28.80
CA SER A 7 -29.42 9.64 27.69
C SER A 7 -28.22 10.22 26.94
N GLY A 8 -27.02 9.77 27.30
CA GLY A 8 -25.76 10.13 26.62
C GLY A 8 -25.34 9.17 25.50
N GLY A 9 -26.28 8.40 24.92
CA GLY A 9 -25.98 7.28 24.01
C GLY A 9 -25.87 7.60 22.52
N SER A 10 -26.43 8.73 22.06
CA SER A 10 -26.61 8.99 20.62
C SER A 10 -25.32 9.44 19.90
N LYS A 11 -24.46 10.23 20.56
CA LYS A 11 -23.22 10.74 19.94
C LYS A 11 -22.19 9.63 19.68
N ARG A 12 -22.07 8.65 20.58
CA ARG A 12 -21.12 7.53 20.43
C ARG A 12 -21.52 6.60 19.29
N GLN A 13 -22.81 6.33 19.13
CA GLN A 13 -23.32 5.50 18.02
C GLN A 13 -23.08 6.16 16.65
N VAL A 14 -23.27 7.47 16.53
CA VAL A 14 -23.00 8.19 15.26
C VAL A 14 -21.52 8.16 14.90
N VAL A 15 -20.62 8.36 15.87
CA VAL A 15 -19.17 8.29 15.63
C VAL A 15 -18.75 6.88 15.20
N LEU A 16 -19.26 5.84 15.87
CA LEU A 16 -19.02 4.44 15.49
C LEU A 16 -19.54 4.12 14.09
N PHE A 17 -20.71 4.64 13.73
CA PHE A 17 -21.27 4.46 12.40
C PHE A 17 -20.42 5.13 11.32
N ILE A 18 -20.00 6.38 11.52
CA ILE A 18 -19.09 7.08 10.61
C ILE A 18 -17.77 6.33 10.47
N LEU A 19 -17.17 5.89 11.59
CA LEU A 19 -15.93 5.11 11.56
C LEU A 19 -16.11 3.82 10.76
N CYS A 20 -17.20 3.08 11.00
CA CYS A 20 -17.52 1.85 10.29
C CYS A 20 -17.64 2.11 8.77
N VAL A 21 -18.39 3.13 8.38
CA VAL A 21 -18.56 3.52 6.97
C VAL A 21 -17.23 3.93 6.33
N CYS A 22 -16.35 4.65 7.04
CA CYS A 22 -15.03 5.01 6.54
C CYS A 22 -14.13 3.79 6.33
N VAL A 23 -14.12 2.85 7.28
CA VAL A 23 -13.31 1.62 7.21
C VAL A 23 -13.83 0.71 6.08
N CYS A 24 -15.15 0.54 5.95
CA CYS A 24 -15.75 -0.27 4.88
C CYS A 24 -15.50 0.27 3.47
N GLN A 25 -15.22 1.57 3.32
CA GLN A 25 -14.89 2.17 2.03
C GLN A 25 -13.42 2.03 1.63
N SER A 26 -12.55 1.52 2.52
CA SER A 26 -11.18 1.22 2.14
C SER A 26 -11.15 0.04 1.16
N ARG A 27 -10.42 0.20 0.07
CA ARG A 27 -10.16 -0.86 -0.91
C ARG A 27 -8.73 -1.32 -0.76
N ALA A 28 -8.54 -2.64 -0.70
CA ALA A 28 -7.25 -3.28 -0.83
C ALA A 28 -7.25 -4.01 -2.18
N GLU A 29 -6.23 -3.77 -3.00
CA GLU A 29 -6.02 -4.47 -4.25
C GLU A 29 -4.68 -5.17 -4.21
N THR A 30 -4.67 -6.41 -4.70
CA THR A 30 -3.46 -7.23 -4.79
C THR A 30 -2.99 -7.24 -6.24
N LEU A 31 -1.81 -6.68 -6.49
CA LEU A 31 -1.15 -6.67 -7.79
C LEU A 31 -0.01 -7.69 -7.79
N ARG A 32 0.17 -8.39 -8.90
CA ARG A 32 1.23 -9.40 -9.07
C ARG A 32 2.08 -9.06 -10.28
N TYR A 33 3.38 -9.00 -10.08
CA TYR A 33 4.36 -8.70 -11.12
C TYR A 33 5.42 -9.79 -11.16
N SER A 34 5.83 -10.17 -12.36
CA SER A 34 6.98 -11.05 -12.58
C SER A 34 8.13 -10.21 -13.09
N LEU A 35 9.30 -10.35 -12.45
CA LEU A 35 10.50 -9.59 -12.78
C LEU A 35 11.60 -10.53 -13.21
N ALA A 36 12.46 -10.04 -14.11
CA ALA A 36 13.67 -10.76 -14.48
C ALA A 36 14.69 -10.68 -13.32
N GLU A 37 15.44 -11.76 -13.16
CA GLU A 37 16.64 -11.78 -12.33
C GLU A 37 17.69 -10.80 -12.87
N GLU A 38 18.60 -10.32 -12.02
CA GLU A 38 19.69 -9.39 -12.39
C GLU A 38 19.20 -8.07 -13.02
N MET A 39 18.04 -7.60 -12.60
CA MET A 39 17.48 -6.33 -13.07
C MET A 39 18.40 -5.16 -12.70
N GLU A 40 18.72 -4.28 -13.66
CA GLU A 40 19.58 -3.12 -13.39
C GLU A 40 18.98 -2.16 -12.36
N ARG A 41 19.86 -1.47 -11.62
CA ARG A 41 19.43 -0.44 -10.67
C ARG A 41 18.66 0.66 -11.39
N ASP A 42 17.63 1.17 -10.72
CA ASP A 42 16.71 2.19 -11.22
C ASP A 42 15.91 1.75 -12.47
N SER A 43 15.92 0.46 -12.82
CA SER A 43 15.13 -0.06 -13.92
C SER A 43 13.62 -0.02 -13.61
N PHE A 44 12.82 0.15 -14.68
CA PHE A 44 11.38 0.26 -14.61
C PHE A 44 10.72 -1.08 -14.25
N VAL A 45 9.91 -1.08 -13.19
CA VAL A 45 9.17 -2.26 -12.73
C VAL A 45 7.70 -2.20 -13.16
N ALA A 46 6.99 -1.14 -12.75
CA ALA A 46 5.55 -0.99 -13.00
C ALA A 46 5.07 0.46 -12.82
N ASN A 47 3.85 0.75 -13.27
CA ASN A 47 3.17 2.02 -13.00
C ASN A 47 2.01 1.82 -12.02
N ILE A 48 2.30 1.99 -10.74
CA ILE A 48 1.36 1.77 -9.64
C ILE A 48 0.18 2.75 -9.69
N ALA A 49 0.38 3.99 -10.14
CA ALA A 49 -0.71 4.95 -10.30
C ALA A 49 -1.74 4.44 -11.31
N ASN A 50 -1.26 3.96 -12.46
CA ASN A 50 -2.12 3.43 -13.52
C ASN A 50 -2.79 2.13 -13.09
N ASP A 51 -2.05 1.21 -12.47
CA ASP A 51 -2.56 -0.10 -12.10
C ASP A 51 -3.62 -0.04 -10.99
N LEU A 52 -3.51 0.94 -10.07
CA LEU A 52 -4.54 1.23 -9.06
C LEU A 52 -5.64 2.19 -9.55
N GLY A 53 -5.52 2.74 -10.77
CA GLY A 53 -6.44 3.73 -11.32
C GLY A 53 -6.51 5.05 -10.53
N VAL A 54 -5.43 5.40 -9.80
CA VAL A 54 -5.36 6.63 -9.01
C VAL A 54 -4.39 7.64 -9.63
N PRO A 55 -4.69 8.94 -9.58
CA PRO A 55 -3.76 9.93 -10.10
C PRO A 55 -2.50 10.02 -9.22
N PRO A 56 -1.31 10.28 -9.78
CA PRO A 56 -0.07 10.40 -9.01
C PRO A 56 -0.13 11.45 -7.89
N SER A 57 -0.87 12.54 -8.12
CA SER A 57 -1.11 13.57 -7.10
C SER A 57 -1.75 13.02 -5.83
N GLN A 58 -2.62 12.00 -5.94
CA GLN A 58 -3.24 11.34 -4.80
C GLN A 58 -2.25 10.43 -4.06
N LEU A 59 -1.31 9.78 -4.78
CA LEU A 59 -0.22 9.02 -4.17
C LEU A 59 0.69 9.92 -3.34
N ALA A 60 1.09 11.07 -3.90
CA ALA A 60 1.89 12.07 -3.20
C ALA A 60 1.16 12.65 -1.98
N ALA A 61 -0.11 13.03 -2.12
CA ALA A 61 -0.92 13.54 -1.01
C ALA A 61 -1.04 12.55 0.16
N ARG A 62 -1.11 11.24 -0.16
CA ARG A 62 -1.19 10.15 0.82
C ARG A 62 0.18 9.67 1.31
N LYS A 63 1.28 10.25 0.82
CA LYS A 63 2.66 9.82 1.10
C LYS A 63 2.87 8.33 0.86
N ALA A 64 2.37 7.84 -0.28
CA ALA A 64 2.46 6.43 -0.66
C ALA A 64 3.93 5.96 -0.60
N ARG A 65 4.16 4.82 0.03
CA ARG A 65 5.48 4.24 0.23
C ARG A 65 5.44 2.74 0.06
N VAL A 66 6.56 2.17 -0.37
CA VAL A 66 6.74 0.72 -0.45
C VAL A 66 7.31 0.26 0.88
N GLU A 67 6.67 -0.74 1.48
CA GLU A 67 7.17 -1.45 2.65
C GLU A 67 7.49 -2.89 2.21
N SER A 68 8.68 -3.35 2.59
CA SER A 68 9.17 -4.69 2.33
C SER A 68 9.19 -5.47 3.64
N GLU A 69 8.96 -6.78 3.58
CA GLU A 69 9.01 -7.64 4.75
C GLU A 69 10.42 -7.71 5.35
N ARG A 70 11.44 -7.69 4.48
CA ARG A 70 12.82 -7.46 4.90
C ARG A 70 13.02 -5.96 5.06
N ASN A 71 13.77 -5.55 6.08
CA ASN A 71 14.10 -4.13 6.34
C ASN A 71 14.85 -3.44 5.18
N GLU A 72 15.11 -4.15 4.10
CA GLU A 72 15.70 -3.67 2.85
C GLU A 72 14.58 -3.35 1.85
N GLN A 73 14.46 -2.07 1.50
CA GLN A 73 13.56 -1.61 0.46
C GLN A 73 14.13 -1.96 -0.92
N LEU A 74 13.73 -3.10 -1.49
CA LEU A 74 14.15 -3.55 -2.83
C LEU A 74 13.62 -2.64 -3.95
N PHE A 75 12.50 -1.95 -3.71
CA PHE A 75 11.83 -1.11 -4.70
C PHE A 75 11.64 0.31 -4.21
N ARG A 76 11.59 1.26 -5.15
CA ARG A 76 11.33 2.67 -4.92
C ARG A 76 10.12 3.12 -5.72
N LEU A 77 9.15 3.74 -5.04
CA LEU A 77 8.01 4.39 -5.70
C LEU A 77 8.28 5.88 -5.87
N ASN A 78 8.24 6.38 -7.11
CA ASN A 78 8.19 7.81 -7.38
C ASN A 78 6.74 8.30 -7.23
N GLN A 79 6.47 9.03 -6.15
CA GLN A 79 5.12 9.52 -5.84
C GLN A 79 4.56 10.52 -6.87
N ASN A 80 5.44 11.22 -7.60
CA ASN A 80 5.03 12.25 -8.56
C ASN A 80 4.58 11.64 -9.89
N THR A 81 5.17 10.49 -10.27
CA THR A 81 4.85 9.80 -11.53
C THR A 81 4.01 8.54 -11.33
N GLY A 82 4.03 7.96 -10.13
CA GLY A 82 3.43 6.66 -9.84
C GLY A 82 4.26 5.46 -10.28
N VAL A 83 5.50 5.69 -10.76
CA VAL A 83 6.37 4.63 -11.28
C VAL A 83 7.14 3.96 -10.15
N LEU A 84 7.13 2.63 -10.15
CA LEU A 84 7.94 1.77 -9.31
C LEU A 84 9.23 1.39 -10.04
N THR A 85 10.38 1.55 -9.39
CA THR A 85 11.69 1.17 -9.92
C THR A 85 12.43 0.25 -8.96
N ALA A 86 13.35 -0.57 -9.49
CA ALA A 86 14.27 -1.36 -8.70
C ALA A 86 15.29 -0.43 -8.02
N LYS A 87 15.45 -0.55 -6.70
CA LYS A 87 16.45 0.26 -5.96
C LYS A 87 17.85 -0.33 -6.09
N GLU A 88 17.92 -1.65 -6.13
CA GLU A 88 19.14 -2.43 -6.26
C GLU A 88 18.94 -3.61 -7.23
N SER A 89 20.03 -4.29 -7.56
CA SER A 89 19.99 -5.49 -8.41
C SER A 89 19.25 -6.59 -7.68
N LEU A 90 18.22 -7.13 -8.32
CA LEU A 90 17.42 -8.22 -7.75
C LEU A 90 18.15 -9.54 -7.95
N ASP A 91 18.91 -9.93 -6.94
CA ASP A 91 19.58 -11.23 -6.86
C ASP A 91 18.66 -12.24 -6.16
N ARG A 92 18.32 -13.35 -6.85
CA ARG A 92 17.37 -14.34 -6.34
C ARG A 92 17.92 -15.03 -5.11
N GLU A 93 19.21 -15.31 -5.05
CA GLU A 93 19.88 -15.94 -3.93
C GLU A 93 19.79 -15.05 -2.68
N GLU A 94 19.88 -13.73 -2.85
CA GLU A 94 19.67 -12.80 -1.75
C GLU A 94 18.20 -12.77 -1.34
N ILE A 95 17.25 -12.64 -2.26
CA ILE A 95 15.81 -12.45 -1.95
C ILE A 95 15.12 -13.75 -1.49
N CYS A 96 15.34 -14.87 -2.18
CA CYS A 96 14.74 -16.16 -1.87
C CYS A 96 15.76 -17.32 -1.99
N PRO A 97 16.71 -17.45 -1.05
CA PRO A 97 17.85 -18.38 -1.15
C PRO A 97 17.44 -19.85 -1.31
N GLN A 98 16.27 -20.24 -0.82
CA GLN A 98 15.80 -21.62 -0.76
C GLN A 98 14.91 -22.02 -1.95
N ARG A 99 14.63 -21.13 -2.91
CA ARG A 99 13.67 -21.38 -4.00
C ARG A 99 14.16 -20.87 -5.35
N GLU A 100 14.11 -21.73 -6.37
CA GLU A 100 14.42 -21.35 -7.77
C GLU A 100 13.46 -20.29 -8.34
N THR A 101 12.25 -20.16 -7.80
CA THR A 101 11.31 -19.11 -8.17
C THR A 101 10.71 -18.48 -6.91
N CYS A 102 10.83 -17.16 -6.77
CA CYS A 102 10.10 -16.42 -5.73
C CYS A 102 8.64 -16.25 -6.18
N THR A 103 7.68 -16.56 -5.30
CA THR A 103 6.23 -16.45 -5.54
C THR A 103 5.56 -15.68 -4.42
#